data_AF-A0A2G5SNS6-F1
#
_entry.id   AF-A0A2G5SNS6-F1
#
_cell.length_a   1.000
_cell.length_b   1.000
_cell.length_c   1.000
_cell.angle_alpha   90.00
_cell.angle_beta   90.00
_cell.angle_gamma   90.00
#
_symmetry.space_group_name_H-M   'P 1'
#
loop_
_entity.id
_entity.type
_entity.pdbx_description
1 polymer ?
#
loop_
_entity_poly.entity_id
_entity_poly.type
_entity_poly.pdbx_seq_one_letter_code
_entity_poly.pdbx_strand_id
1 'polypeptide(L)'
;MLGFFGPFYEQLVGMLRKQQGQLAFDTIDRVNAWFTPFVLVAMTLAISCKQYFGQPIKCWTPREFSGSWDGYVHDFCFIENTYFVPNGTAITDEARGDRHINYYRWVPLVLLLQAAMFVIPYNIWNMLHKRTTINLKASLRFFEGAMKKQEPNQACESFANELWNRLHEIRKSNNKLAGCQATINFFLLKLGFIFNIILQMVLLKHFLDVDDYFWGFFHLWNVEFKGTAEKEDSIFPRVVLCDFKVRNLGQQHQHTVSCIMILNMIIEKLYICFYFWLIFVFCLTTAGMIHFGFQMLLRRHSLVPTNLNNKPAMNPTRSHRFIRKYLNFDGILLLTYVDAQFGAFRTSQVIDGLIDRFVAEQQPDSSTVTSLHEDHPERYVAFNTDTIPMDRLNRKVHSLIEEVDGPSAPSAPQDKKEM
;
A
#
# COMPACT_ATOMS: atom_id res chain seq x y z
N MET A 1 -17.38 2.01 -33.61
CA MET A 1 -16.08 2.10 -32.91
C MET A 1 -16.16 1.98 -31.38
N LEU A 2 -17.31 2.21 -30.72
CA LEU A 2 -17.50 1.93 -29.28
C LEU A 2 -17.49 0.43 -28.89
N GLY A 3 -17.60 -0.48 -29.86
CA GLY A 3 -17.67 -1.93 -29.61
C GLY A 3 -16.36 -2.61 -29.22
N PHE A 4 -15.20 -2.01 -29.50
CA PHE A 4 -13.90 -2.62 -29.15
C PHE A 4 -13.50 -2.34 -27.69
N PHE A 5 -13.87 -1.16 -27.17
CA PHE A 5 -13.63 -0.79 -25.77
C PHE A 5 -14.75 -1.23 -24.82
N GLY A 6 -15.95 -1.55 -25.31
CA GLY A 6 -17.09 -1.99 -24.49
C GLY A 6 -16.80 -3.22 -23.62
N PRO A 7 -16.26 -4.33 -24.16
CA PRO A 7 -15.95 -5.53 -23.37
C PRO A 7 -14.84 -5.29 -22.35
N PHE A 8 -13.84 -4.50 -22.71
CA PHE A 8 -12.73 -4.13 -21.81
C PHE A 8 -13.21 -3.19 -20.71
N TYR A 9 -14.07 -2.22 -21.03
CA TYR A 9 -14.70 -1.32 -20.07
C TYR A 9 -15.61 -2.09 -19.10
N GLU A 10 -16.46 -3.00 -19.58
CA GLU A 10 -17.32 -3.83 -18.74
C GLU A 10 -16.50 -4.80 -17.85
N GLN A 11 -15.41 -5.38 -18.36
CA GLN A 11 -14.49 -6.17 -17.53
C GLN A 11 -13.76 -5.31 -16.50
N LEU A 12 -13.27 -4.13 -16.90
CA LEU A 12 -12.60 -3.19 -16.01
C LEU A 12 -13.57 -2.73 -14.93
N VAL A 13 -14.75 -2.21 -15.29
CA VAL A 13 -15.81 -1.80 -14.38
C VAL A 13 -16.28 -2.96 -13.51
N GLY A 14 -16.42 -4.18 -14.05
CA GLY A 14 -16.74 -5.37 -13.27
C GLY A 14 -15.66 -5.72 -12.24
N MET A 15 -14.38 -5.62 -12.59
CA MET A 15 -13.26 -5.77 -11.67
C MET A 15 -13.23 -4.66 -10.62
N LEU A 16 -13.44 -3.41 -11.04
CA LEU A 16 -13.48 -2.22 -10.19
C LEU A 16 -14.64 -2.28 -9.17
N ARG A 17 -15.84 -2.70 -9.59
CA ARG A 17 -17.03 -2.88 -8.72
C ARG A 17 -16.85 -4.02 -7.72
N LYS A 18 -16.18 -5.11 -8.14
CA LYS A 18 -15.81 -6.25 -7.28
C LYS A 18 -14.70 -5.90 -6.26
N GLN A 19 -13.93 -4.84 -6.53
CA GLN A 19 -12.92 -4.29 -5.61
C GLN A 19 -13.48 -3.24 -4.65
N GLN A 20 -14.46 -2.44 -5.07
CA GLN A 20 -15.06 -1.37 -4.24
C GLN A 20 -15.84 -1.89 -3.03
N GLY A 21 -16.40 -3.11 -3.10
CA GLY A 21 -17.12 -3.79 -2.00
C GLY A 21 -16.23 -4.64 -1.08
N GLN A 22 -14.95 -4.34 -0.93
CA GLN A 22 -14.03 -5.16 -0.14
C GLN A 22 -13.89 -4.65 1.29
N LEU A 23 -14.54 -5.37 2.19
CA LEU A 23 -14.66 -5.13 3.62
C LEU A 23 -13.32 -5.16 4.39
N ALA A 24 -12.24 -5.62 3.74
CA ALA A 24 -10.92 -5.87 4.34
C ALA A 24 -9.84 -4.83 3.95
N PHE A 25 -10.23 -3.66 3.44
CA PHE A 25 -9.32 -2.65 2.90
C PHE A 25 -9.54 -1.26 3.48
N ASP A 26 -8.42 -0.62 3.85
CA ASP A 26 -8.37 0.78 4.26
C ASP A 26 -8.57 1.72 3.06
N THR A 27 -8.96 2.97 3.32
CA THR A 27 -9.13 3.99 2.28
C THR A 27 -7.86 4.20 1.45
N ILE A 28 -6.68 4.14 2.09
CA ILE A 28 -5.38 4.33 1.42
C ILE A 28 -5.09 3.19 0.43
N ASP A 29 -5.43 1.95 0.79
CA ASP A 29 -5.23 0.81 -0.11
C ASP A 29 -6.16 0.91 -1.34
N ARG A 30 -7.36 1.49 -1.17
CA ARG A 30 -8.29 1.77 -2.28
C ARG A 30 -7.74 2.84 -3.23
N VAL A 31 -7.04 3.85 -2.71
CA VAL A 31 -6.39 4.85 -3.57
C VAL A 31 -5.36 4.18 -4.50
N ASN A 32 -4.56 3.26 -3.97
CA ASN A 32 -3.54 2.54 -4.72
C ASN A 32 -4.12 1.54 -5.72
N ALA A 33 -5.00 0.65 -5.27
CA ALA A 33 -5.46 -0.49 -6.07
C ALA A 33 -6.62 -0.15 -7.03
N TRP A 34 -7.33 0.95 -6.80
CA TRP A 34 -8.54 1.31 -7.54
C TRP A 34 -8.49 2.70 -8.16
N PHE A 35 -8.27 3.73 -7.33
CA PHE A 35 -8.37 5.12 -7.82
C PHE A 35 -7.26 5.48 -8.80
N THR A 36 -6.00 5.21 -8.44
CA THR A 36 -4.84 5.51 -9.31
C THR A 36 -4.90 4.79 -10.68
N PRO A 37 -5.13 3.46 -10.77
CA PRO A 37 -5.25 2.81 -12.06
C PRO A 37 -6.47 3.29 -12.86
N PHE A 38 -7.59 3.65 -12.20
CA PHE A 38 -8.74 4.25 -12.87
C PHE A 38 -8.38 5.60 -13.53
N VAL A 39 -7.69 6.48 -12.80
CA VAL A 39 -7.22 7.77 -13.32
C VAL A 39 -6.27 7.56 -14.51
N LEU A 40 -5.34 6.60 -14.42
CA LEU A 40 -4.42 6.29 -15.52
C LEU A 40 -5.12 5.76 -16.78
N VAL A 41 -6.14 4.91 -16.63
CA VAL A 41 -6.94 4.43 -17.76
C VAL A 41 -7.75 5.57 -18.38
N ALA A 42 -8.34 6.45 -17.56
CA ALA A 42 -9.06 7.62 -18.06
C ALA A 42 -8.14 8.58 -18.82
N MET A 43 -6.92 8.81 -18.29
CA MET A 43 -5.87 9.59 -18.96
C MET A 43 -5.45 8.96 -20.29
N THR A 44 -5.25 7.65 -20.33
CA THR A 44 -4.94 6.91 -21.56
C THR A 44 -6.03 7.16 -22.60
N LEU A 45 -7.30 6.98 -22.23
CA LEU A 45 -8.43 7.17 -23.14
C LEU A 45 -8.47 8.61 -23.68
N ALA A 46 -8.25 9.61 -22.83
CA ALA A 46 -8.22 11.00 -23.24
C ALA A 46 -7.12 11.30 -24.28
N ILE A 47 -5.90 10.79 -24.06
CA ILE A 47 -4.79 10.95 -25.01
C ILE A 47 -5.08 10.20 -26.31
N SER A 48 -5.54 8.94 -26.25
CA SER A 48 -5.88 8.17 -27.44
C SER A 48 -6.97 8.85 -28.27
N CYS A 49 -8.01 9.40 -27.62
CA CYS A 49 -9.03 10.17 -28.32
C CYS A 49 -8.44 11.36 -29.08
N LYS A 50 -7.49 12.09 -28.46
CA LYS A 50 -6.84 13.23 -29.11
C LYS A 50 -5.90 12.80 -30.24
N GLN A 51 -5.27 11.64 -30.12
CA GLN A 51 -4.34 11.10 -31.10
C GLN A 51 -5.03 10.56 -32.36
N TYR A 52 -6.19 9.89 -32.22
CA TYR A 52 -6.90 9.27 -33.35
C TYR A 52 -7.96 10.15 -34.00
N PHE A 53 -8.66 10.99 -33.22
CA PHE A 53 -9.75 11.83 -33.74
C PHE A 53 -9.35 13.31 -33.87
N GLY A 54 -8.20 13.69 -33.32
CA GLY A 54 -7.65 15.04 -33.47
C GLY A 54 -6.61 15.12 -34.59
N GLN A 55 -6.12 16.33 -34.84
CA GLN A 55 -4.90 16.57 -35.60
C GLN A 55 -3.73 16.65 -34.60
N PRO A 56 -2.92 15.57 -34.43
CA PRO A 56 -1.87 15.53 -33.42
C PRO A 56 -0.69 16.45 -33.77
N ILE A 57 -0.48 16.69 -35.07
CA ILE A 57 0.57 17.54 -35.63
C ILE A 57 -0.04 18.44 -36.71
N LYS A 58 0.48 19.67 -36.82
CA LYS A 58 0.17 20.57 -37.94
C LYS A 58 1.47 21.11 -38.50
N CYS A 59 1.72 20.88 -39.78
CA CYS A 59 2.95 21.31 -40.44
C CYS A 59 2.75 22.55 -41.28
N TRP A 60 3.77 23.40 -41.31
CA TRP A 60 3.86 24.53 -42.21
C TRP A 60 4.33 24.05 -43.58
N THR A 61 3.37 23.69 -44.43
CA THR A 61 3.62 23.17 -45.78
C THR A 61 3.74 24.30 -46.80
N PRO A 62 4.61 24.18 -47.82
CA PRO A 62 4.65 25.11 -48.95
C PRO A 62 3.28 25.18 -49.66
N ARG A 63 2.93 26.35 -50.19
CA ARG A 63 1.65 26.59 -50.88
C ARG A 63 1.35 25.64 -52.06
N GLU A 64 2.39 25.03 -52.64
CA GLU A 64 2.29 24.05 -53.72
C GLU A 64 1.60 22.75 -53.27
N PHE A 65 1.75 22.37 -52.00
CA PHE A 65 1.12 21.18 -51.42
C PHE A 65 -0.25 21.56 -50.84
N SER A 66 -1.27 21.62 -51.70
CA SER A 66 -2.64 21.93 -51.29
C SER A 66 -3.54 20.69 -51.26
N GLY A 67 -4.61 20.74 -50.46
CA GLY A 67 -5.60 19.68 -50.38
C GLY A 67 -5.06 18.38 -49.79
N SER A 68 -5.14 17.28 -50.54
CA SER A 68 -4.72 15.94 -50.08
C SER A 68 -3.23 15.83 -49.76
N TRP A 69 -2.39 16.65 -50.40
CA TRP A 69 -0.95 16.65 -50.16
C TRP A 69 -0.59 17.21 -48.79
N ASP A 70 -1.32 18.22 -48.30
CA ASP A 70 -1.13 18.77 -46.95
C ASP A 70 -1.43 17.71 -45.88
N GLY A 71 -2.54 16.98 -46.04
CA GLY A 71 -2.89 15.86 -45.17
C GLY A 71 -1.83 14.75 -45.17
N TYR A 72 -1.31 14.38 -46.36
CA TYR A 72 -0.23 13.40 -46.46
C TYR A 72 1.03 13.84 -45.70
N VAL A 73 1.44 15.12 -45.81
CA VAL A 73 2.62 15.62 -45.08
C VAL A 73 2.39 15.58 -43.57
N HIS A 74 1.20 15.93 -43.08
CA HIS A 74 0.88 15.85 -41.65
C HIS A 74 0.96 14.41 -41.14
N ASP A 75 0.37 13.45 -41.86
CA ASP A 75 0.38 12.04 -41.48
C ASP A 75 1.78 11.43 -41.58
N PHE A 76 2.52 11.74 -42.66
CA PHE A 76 3.89 11.30 -42.85
C PHE A 76 4.78 11.79 -41.71
N CYS A 77 4.74 13.09 -41.38
CA CYS A 77 5.53 13.66 -40.30
C CYS A 77 5.11 13.17 -38.92
N PHE A 78 3.86 12.70 -38.75
CA PHE A 78 3.44 12.08 -37.49
C PHE A 78 3.99 10.66 -37.31
N ILE A 79 4.18 9.92 -38.40
CA ILE A 79 4.66 8.52 -38.41
C ILE A 79 6.19 8.46 -38.48
N GLU A 80 6.82 9.38 -39.19
CA GLU A 80 8.27 9.46 -39.35
C GLU A 80 8.93 10.21 -38.18
N ASN A 81 10.22 10.03 -37.95
CA ASN A 81 10.90 10.64 -36.81
C ASN A 81 11.01 12.17 -36.99
N THR A 82 10.51 12.91 -36.00
CA THR A 82 10.69 14.37 -35.92
C THR A 82 11.86 14.72 -35.01
N TYR A 83 12.55 15.82 -35.26
CA TYR A 83 13.67 16.28 -34.44
C TYR A 83 13.48 17.74 -34.02
N PHE A 84 14.12 18.13 -32.92
CA PHE A 84 14.06 19.50 -32.41
C PHE A 84 15.38 20.22 -32.67
N VAL A 85 15.30 21.45 -33.20
CA VAL A 85 16.45 22.33 -33.37
C VAL A 85 16.09 23.69 -32.76
N PRO A 86 16.92 24.25 -31.86
CA PRO A 86 16.71 25.58 -31.31
C PRO A 86 16.61 26.65 -32.40
N ASN A 87 15.80 27.69 -32.15
CA ASN A 87 15.66 28.79 -33.12
C ASN A 87 17.00 29.55 -33.25
N GLY A 88 17.50 29.70 -34.47
CA GLY A 88 18.70 30.47 -34.77
C GLY A 88 19.98 29.66 -34.96
N THR A 89 19.93 28.34 -34.75
CA THR A 89 21.02 27.43 -35.15
C THR A 89 20.82 26.93 -36.58
N ALA A 90 21.93 26.67 -37.29
CA ALA A 90 21.88 26.09 -38.62
C ALA A 90 21.44 24.62 -38.53
N ILE A 91 20.61 24.18 -39.48
CA ILE A 91 20.18 22.79 -39.60
C ILE A 91 21.33 21.98 -40.20
N THR A 92 22.25 21.51 -39.36
CA THR A 92 23.37 20.62 -39.74
C THR A 92 22.92 19.15 -39.74
N ASP A 93 23.67 18.27 -40.40
CA ASP A 93 23.38 16.83 -40.40
C ASP A 93 23.52 16.20 -39.00
N GLU A 94 24.39 16.76 -38.15
CA GLU A 94 24.50 16.39 -36.73
C GLU A 94 23.20 16.73 -35.96
N ALA A 95 22.66 17.94 -36.17
CA ALA A 95 21.40 18.36 -35.55
C ALA A 95 20.18 17.54 -36.02
N ARG A 96 20.26 16.89 -37.18
CA ARG A 96 19.24 15.95 -37.68
C ARG A 96 19.31 14.58 -36.98
N GLY A 97 20.49 14.16 -36.52
CA GLY A 97 20.75 12.80 -36.01
C GLY A 97 20.61 12.63 -34.49
N ASP A 98 20.84 13.67 -33.71
CA ASP A 98 21.08 13.51 -32.27
C ASP A 98 19.82 13.40 -31.40
N ARG A 99 18.64 13.86 -31.85
CA ARG A 99 17.45 13.85 -30.98
C ARG A 99 16.12 13.70 -31.72
N HIS A 100 15.76 12.45 -32.01
CA HIS A 100 14.44 12.10 -32.52
C HIS A 100 13.40 11.98 -31.39
N ILE A 101 12.27 12.67 -31.56
CA ILE A 101 11.17 12.67 -30.61
C ILE A 101 10.12 11.70 -31.12
N ASN A 102 9.98 10.54 -30.44
CA ASN A 102 9.01 9.50 -30.79
C ASN A 102 8.20 8.96 -29.60
N TYR A 103 8.47 9.42 -28.39
CA TYR A 103 7.87 8.86 -27.17
C TYR A 103 6.34 9.04 -27.13
N TYR A 104 5.81 10.11 -27.72
CA TYR A 104 4.37 10.43 -27.74
C TYR A 104 3.52 9.32 -28.35
N ARG A 105 4.06 8.52 -29.28
CA ARG A 105 3.36 7.37 -29.87
C ARG A 105 3.13 6.25 -28.85
N TRP A 106 4.06 6.13 -27.90
CA TRP A 106 4.09 5.08 -26.89
C TRP A 106 3.38 5.48 -25.58
N VAL A 107 3.14 6.78 -25.37
CA VAL A 107 2.52 7.30 -24.13
C VAL A 107 1.25 6.54 -23.72
N PRO A 108 0.24 6.30 -24.60
CA PRO A 108 -0.94 5.55 -24.20
C PRO A 108 -0.64 4.11 -23.76
N LEU A 109 0.29 3.43 -24.44
CA LEU A 109 0.69 2.05 -24.10
C LEU A 109 1.43 2.00 -22.76
N VAL A 110 2.32 2.97 -22.52
CA VAL A 110 3.05 3.09 -21.26
C VAL A 110 2.08 3.37 -20.11
N LEU A 111 1.15 4.31 -20.25
CA LEU A 111 0.15 4.61 -19.20
C LEU A 111 -0.74 3.39 -18.88
N LEU A 112 -1.11 2.58 -19.88
CA LEU A 112 -1.83 1.31 -19.65
C LEU A 112 -0.97 0.29 -18.89
N LEU A 113 0.31 0.16 -19.24
CA LEU A 113 1.24 -0.71 -18.53
C LEU A 113 1.39 -0.25 -17.07
N GLN A 114 1.56 1.06 -16.85
CA GLN A 114 1.64 1.65 -15.51
C GLN A 114 0.35 1.39 -14.71
N ALA A 115 -0.83 1.53 -15.34
CA ALA A 115 -2.11 1.18 -14.72
C ALA A 115 -2.17 -0.30 -14.33
N ALA A 116 -1.74 -1.21 -15.22
CA ALA A 116 -1.69 -2.64 -14.94
C ALA A 116 -0.77 -2.96 -13.75
N MET A 117 0.38 -2.29 -13.66
CA MET A 117 1.33 -2.46 -12.56
C MET A 117 0.75 -2.08 -11.19
N PHE A 118 -0.11 -1.06 -11.10
CA PHE A 118 -0.84 -0.75 -9.86
C PHE A 118 -1.80 -1.86 -9.41
N VAL A 119 -2.29 -2.70 -10.32
CA VAL A 119 -3.19 -3.81 -10.01
C VAL A 119 -2.42 -5.06 -9.54
N ILE A 120 -1.14 -5.19 -9.90
CA ILE A 120 -0.32 -6.37 -9.60
C ILE A 120 -0.21 -6.67 -8.09
N PRO A 121 0.14 -5.73 -7.20
CA PRO A 121 0.27 -6.03 -5.76
C PRO A 121 -1.01 -6.60 -5.16
N TYR A 122 -2.16 -6.04 -5.56
CA TYR A 122 -3.47 -6.53 -5.13
C TYR A 122 -3.75 -7.95 -5.65
N ASN A 123 -3.44 -8.24 -6.92
CA ASN A 123 -3.66 -9.57 -7.48
C ASN A 123 -2.78 -10.62 -6.80
N ILE A 124 -1.52 -10.28 -6.50
CA ILE A 124 -0.61 -11.13 -5.73
C ILE A 124 -1.20 -11.40 -4.34
N TRP A 125 -1.62 -10.37 -3.62
CA TRP A 125 -2.28 -10.54 -2.32
C TRP A 125 -3.55 -11.39 -2.42
N ASN A 126 -4.37 -11.19 -3.47
CA ASN A 126 -5.61 -11.93 -3.71
C ASN A 126 -5.37 -13.43 -4.02
N MET A 127 -4.19 -13.78 -4.49
CA MET A 127 -3.75 -15.17 -4.64
C MET A 127 -3.27 -15.73 -3.29
N LEU A 128 -2.49 -14.96 -2.53
CA LEU A 128 -1.88 -15.39 -1.27
C LEU A 128 -2.88 -15.53 -0.12
N HIS A 129 -3.87 -14.64 0.04
CA HIS A 129 -4.85 -14.72 1.15
C HIS A 129 -5.79 -15.93 1.06
N LYS A 130 -5.91 -16.56 -0.11
CA LYS A 130 -6.68 -17.82 -0.22
C LYS A 130 -5.98 -18.99 0.47
N ARG A 131 -4.66 -18.90 0.64
CA ARG A 131 -3.84 -19.93 1.29
C ARG A 131 -3.62 -19.67 2.78
N THR A 132 -4.06 -18.52 3.29
CA THR A 132 -3.90 -18.19 4.72
C THR A 132 -4.97 -18.92 5.54
N THR A 133 -4.56 -19.43 6.71
CA THR A 133 -5.42 -20.11 7.70
C THR A 133 -6.65 -19.30 8.09
N ILE A 134 -6.51 -17.99 8.28
CA ILE A 134 -7.65 -17.07 8.47
C ILE A 134 -7.86 -16.28 7.18
N ASN A 135 -8.94 -16.60 6.45
CA ASN A 135 -9.34 -15.80 5.30
C ASN A 135 -10.13 -14.57 5.76
N LEU A 136 -9.43 -13.44 5.93
CA LEU A 136 -10.01 -12.20 6.42
C LEU A 136 -11.28 -11.78 5.66
N LYS A 137 -11.25 -11.87 4.33
CA LYS A 137 -12.38 -11.48 3.48
C LYS A 137 -13.58 -12.40 3.66
N ALA A 138 -13.35 -13.70 3.77
CA ALA A 138 -14.42 -14.67 4.01
C ALA A 138 -15.02 -14.50 5.41
N SER A 139 -14.19 -14.33 6.43
CA SER A 139 -14.63 -14.13 7.82
C SER A 139 -15.47 -12.86 7.98
N LEU A 140 -15.04 -11.74 7.39
CA LEU A 140 -15.80 -10.49 7.46
C LEU A 140 -17.14 -10.58 6.71
N ARG A 141 -17.17 -11.26 5.55
CA ARG A 141 -18.43 -11.50 4.81
C ARG A 141 -19.36 -12.45 5.53
N PHE A 142 -18.83 -13.46 6.20
CA PHE A 142 -19.61 -14.36 7.04
C PHE A 142 -20.26 -13.58 8.18
N PHE A 143 -19.51 -12.70 8.85
CA PHE A 143 -20.07 -11.85 9.91
C PHE A 143 -21.11 -10.86 9.38
N GLU A 144 -20.86 -10.21 8.25
CA GLU A 144 -21.84 -9.35 7.58
C GLU A 144 -23.14 -10.11 7.24
N GLY A 145 -23.00 -11.34 6.74
CA GLY A 145 -24.13 -12.22 6.43
C GLY A 145 -24.89 -12.67 7.67
N ALA A 146 -24.20 -13.01 8.76
CA ALA A 146 -24.81 -13.37 10.04
C ALA A 146 -25.61 -12.20 10.62
N MET A 147 -25.03 -11.00 10.60
CA MET A 147 -25.67 -9.76 11.04
C MET A 147 -26.96 -9.42 10.26
N LYS A 148 -27.08 -9.85 9.00
CA LYS A 148 -28.29 -9.64 8.19
C LYS A 148 -29.38 -10.68 8.43
N LYS A 149 -29.03 -11.86 8.94
CA LYS A 149 -29.94 -13.02 9.07
C LYS A 149 -30.42 -13.26 10.49
N GLN A 150 -29.63 -12.88 11.49
CA GLN A 150 -29.86 -13.22 12.90
C GLN A 150 -29.93 -11.95 13.76
N GLU A 151 -30.46 -12.12 14.97
CA GLU A 151 -30.31 -11.16 16.06
C GLU A 151 -28.82 -10.83 16.29
N PRO A 152 -28.47 -9.57 16.61
CA PRO A 152 -27.08 -9.12 16.69
C PRO A 152 -26.26 -9.92 17.71
N ASN A 153 -26.84 -10.25 18.87
CA ASN A 153 -26.16 -11.01 19.91
C ASN A 153 -25.86 -12.45 19.46
N GLN A 154 -26.81 -13.11 18.77
CA GLN A 154 -26.63 -14.46 18.24
C GLN A 154 -25.62 -14.49 17.08
N ALA A 155 -25.58 -13.43 16.26
CA ALA A 155 -24.60 -13.29 15.18
C ALA A 155 -23.17 -13.14 15.74
N CYS A 156 -22.99 -12.32 16.79
CA CYS A 156 -21.71 -12.18 17.49
C CYS A 156 -21.24 -13.51 18.09
N GLU A 157 -22.15 -14.26 18.73
CA GLU A 157 -21.82 -15.54 19.35
C GLU A 157 -21.49 -16.64 18.31
N SER A 158 -22.25 -16.69 17.21
CA SER A 158 -21.97 -17.58 16.08
C SER A 158 -20.61 -17.28 15.44
N PHE A 159 -20.26 -16.00 15.31
CA PHE A 159 -18.95 -15.59 14.80
C PHE A 159 -17.81 -15.89 15.77
N ALA A 160 -18.02 -15.69 17.08
CA ALA A 160 -17.05 -16.05 18.11
C ALA A 160 -16.76 -17.56 18.10
N ASN A 161 -17.78 -18.41 17.95
CA ASN A 161 -17.63 -19.86 17.77
C ASN A 161 -16.76 -20.21 16.55
N GLU A 162 -17.10 -19.65 15.39
CA GLU A 162 -16.39 -19.91 14.14
C GLU A 162 -14.92 -19.47 14.24
N LEU A 163 -14.67 -18.30 14.81
CA LEU A 163 -13.33 -17.78 15.04
C LEU A 163 -12.56 -18.66 16.04
N TRP A 164 -13.20 -19.10 17.12
CA TRP A 164 -12.60 -19.99 18.11
C TRP A 164 -12.14 -21.31 17.49
N ASN A 165 -12.99 -21.95 16.68
CA ASN A 165 -12.66 -23.20 15.99
C ASN A 165 -11.44 -23.03 15.07
N ARG A 166 -11.38 -21.94 14.30
CA ARG A 166 -10.23 -21.63 13.43
C ARG A 166 -8.95 -21.36 14.23
N LEU A 167 -9.05 -20.65 15.36
CA LEU A 167 -7.90 -20.41 16.25
C LEU A 167 -7.42 -21.71 16.91
N HIS A 168 -8.32 -22.64 17.23
CA HIS A 168 -7.98 -23.97 17.74
C HIS A 168 -7.22 -24.80 16.69
N GLU A 169 -7.68 -24.81 15.43
CA GLU A 169 -6.97 -25.47 14.32
C GLU A 169 -5.55 -24.91 14.12
N ILE A 170 -5.40 -23.58 14.21
CA ILE A 170 -4.09 -22.91 14.13
C ILE A 170 -3.17 -23.35 15.27
N ARG A 171 -3.70 -23.51 16.48
CA ARG A 171 -2.92 -23.95 17.65
C ARG A 171 -2.46 -25.40 17.54
N LYS A 172 -3.30 -26.27 16.96
CA LYS A 172 -2.98 -27.68 16.70
C LYS A 172 -2.02 -27.86 15.53
N SER A 173 -1.94 -26.88 14.63
CA SER A 173 -1.03 -26.90 13.49
C SER A 173 0.44 -26.86 13.95
N ASN A 174 1.28 -27.68 13.33
CA ASN A 174 2.72 -27.70 13.59
C ASN A 174 3.45 -26.45 13.04
N ASN A 175 2.78 -25.68 12.18
CA ASN A 175 3.33 -24.50 11.54
C ASN A 175 3.26 -23.29 12.49
N LYS A 176 4.39 -22.93 13.12
CA LYS A 176 4.50 -21.74 13.99
C LYS A 176 4.09 -20.42 13.30
N LEU A 177 4.17 -20.36 11.96
CA LEU A 177 3.75 -19.18 11.19
C LEU A 177 2.22 -19.08 10.98
N ALA A 178 1.45 -20.14 11.23
CA ALA A 178 0.02 -20.19 10.92
C ALA A 178 -0.83 -19.13 11.66
N GLY A 179 -0.33 -18.55 12.75
CA GLY A 179 -0.99 -17.46 13.48
C GLY A 179 -0.60 -16.04 13.05
N CYS A 180 0.33 -15.90 12.09
CA CYS A 180 0.84 -14.61 11.59
C CYS A 180 0.74 -14.48 10.07
N GLN A 181 0.30 -15.52 9.36
CA GLN A 181 0.32 -15.59 7.90
C GLN A 181 -0.53 -14.49 7.26
N ALA A 182 -1.73 -14.23 7.77
CA ALA A 182 -2.60 -13.20 7.23
C ALA A 182 -2.00 -11.80 7.45
N THR A 183 -1.45 -11.55 8.64
CA THR A 183 -0.79 -10.29 9.00
C THR A 183 0.44 -10.03 8.13
N ILE A 184 1.29 -11.04 7.92
CA ILE A 184 2.45 -10.94 7.03
C ILE A 184 2.00 -10.65 5.60
N ASN A 185 0.98 -11.34 5.10
CA ASN A 185 0.47 -11.12 3.74
C ASN A 185 -0.06 -9.68 3.54
N PHE A 186 -0.73 -9.10 4.55
CA PHE A 186 -1.14 -7.69 4.51
C PHE A 186 0.03 -6.72 4.55
N PHE A 187 1.05 -7.01 5.36
CA PHE A 187 2.27 -6.21 5.39
C PHE A 187 3.00 -6.23 4.04
N LEU A 188 3.09 -7.41 3.41
CA LEU A 188 3.67 -7.58 2.06
C LEU A 188 2.86 -6.85 0.99
N LEU A 189 1.53 -6.81 1.09
CA LEU A 189 0.69 -6.02 0.20
C LEU A 189 1.02 -4.53 0.29
N LYS A 190 1.07 -3.97 1.51
CA LYS A 190 1.38 -2.55 1.72
C LYS A 190 2.79 -2.20 1.26
N LEU A 191 3.76 -3.09 1.52
CA LEU A 191 5.13 -2.96 0.99
C LEU A 191 5.16 -3.02 -0.54
N GLY A 192 4.38 -3.92 -1.15
CA GLY A 192 4.23 -4.05 -2.59
C GLY A 192 3.69 -2.79 -3.26
N PHE A 193 2.77 -2.05 -2.60
CA PHE A 193 2.33 -0.74 -3.10
C PHE A 193 3.45 0.30 -3.10
N ILE A 194 4.22 0.39 -2.02
CA ILE A 194 5.37 1.32 -1.94
C ILE A 194 6.39 0.98 -3.02
N PHE A 195 6.74 -0.30 -3.17
CA PHE A 195 7.65 -0.76 -4.21
C PHE A 195 7.14 -0.41 -5.61
N ASN A 196 5.85 -0.62 -5.88
CA ASN A 196 5.25 -0.24 -7.16
C ASN A 196 5.39 1.27 -7.41
N ILE A 197 5.10 2.13 -6.43
CA ILE A 197 5.22 3.59 -6.62
C ILE A 197 6.67 4.01 -6.92
N ILE A 198 7.65 3.43 -6.22
CA ILE A 198 9.08 3.67 -6.51
C ILE A 198 9.40 3.25 -7.95
N LEU A 199 8.94 2.07 -8.36
CA LEU A 199 9.12 1.58 -9.72
C LEU A 199 8.45 2.51 -10.75
N GLN A 200 7.26 3.06 -10.46
CA GLN A 200 6.62 4.05 -11.34
C GLN A 200 7.44 5.33 -11.49
N MET A 201 8.06 5.81 -10.41
CA MET A 201 8.93 6.99 -10.45
C MET A 201 10.18 6.73 -11.30
N VAL A 202 10.78 5.53 -11.20
CA VAL A 202 11.91 5.12 -12.03
C VAL A 202 11.51 5.01 -13.50
N LEU A 203 10.35 4.41 -13.78
CA LEU A 203 9.81 4.31 -15.14
C LEU A 203 9.55 5.69 -15.75
N LEU A 204 8.99 6.62 -14.98
CA LEU A 204 8.72 7.99 -15.43
C LEU A 204 10.02 8.71 -15.80
N LYS A 205 11.06 8.60 -14.95
CA LYS A 205 12.38 9.18 -15.22
C LYS A 205 12.99 8.64 -16.51
N HIS A 206 13.00 7.31 -16.66
CA HIS A 206 13.62 6.67 -17.83
C HIS A 206 12.82 6.94 -19.11
N PHE A 207 11.49 6.97 -19.04
CA PHE A 207 10.64 7.22 -20.20
C PHE A 207 10.76 8.66 -20.73
N LEU A 208 10.90 9.64 -19.84
CA LEU A 208 11.09 11.04 -20.22
C LEU A 208 12.55 11.41 -20.51
N ASP A 209 13.48 10.47 -20.33
CA ASP A 209 14.92 10.66 -20.51
C ASP A 209 15.46 11.87 -19.75
N VAL A 210 15.17 11.91 -18.44
CA VAL A 210 15.60 13.01 -17.56
C VAL A 210 16.60 12.53 -16.52
N ASP A 211 17.59 13.36 -16.19
CA ASP A 211 18.64 13.05 -15.24
C ASP A 211 18.16 13.03 -13.78
N ASP A 212 17.26 13.96 -13.42
CA ASP A 212 16.82 14.18 -12.03
C ASP A 212 15.45 13.61 -11.70
N TYR A 213 15.34 12.95 -10.53
CA TYR A 213 14.05 12.52 -9.96
C TYR A 213 13.16 13.69 -9.51
N PHE A 214 13.73 14.87 -9.31
CA PHE A 214 13.02 16.10 -8.93
C PHE A 214 12.60 16.96 -10.14
N TRP A 215 12.76 16.43 -11.36
CA TRP A 215 12.45 17.15 -12.59
C TRP A 215 11.07 17.83 -12.58
N GLY A 216 10.02 17.16 -12.09
CA GLY A 216 8.68 17.74 -12.08
C GLY A 216 8.57 19.03 -11.25
N PHE A 217 9.35 19.15 -10.17
CA PHE A 217 9.42 20.37 -9.36
C PHE A 217 10.20 21.48 -10.09
N PHE A 218 11.37 21.15 -10.64
CA PHE A 218 12.19 22.10 -11.41
C PHE A 218 11.44 22.63 -12.64
N HIS A 219 10.76 21.74 -13.36
CA HIS A 219 9.97 22.10 -14.53
C HIS A 219 8.81 23.02 -14.16
N LEU A 220 8.02 22.70 -13.12
CA LEU A 220 6.92 23.55 -12.68
C LEU A 220 7.42 24.94 -12.24
N TRP A 221 8.51 25.00 -11.47
CA TRP A 221 9.05 26.25 -10.93
C TRP A 221 9.68 27.14 -11.99
N ASN A 222 10.54 26.58 -12.84
CA ASN A 222 11.31 27.35 -13.82
C ASN A 222 10.50 27.69 -15.08
N VAL A 223 9.66 26.76 -15.56
CA VAL A 223 8.92 26.94 -16.81
C VAL A 223 7.58 27.65 -16.58
N GLU A 224 6.78 27.18 -15.61
CA GLU A 224 5.41 27.69 -15.42
C GLU A 224 5.37 28.98 -14.58
N PHE A 225 6.11 29.03 -13.46
CA PHE A 225 6.03 30.17 -12.54
C PHE A 225 6.98 31.32 -12.89
N LYS A 226 8.25 31.02 -13.19
CA LYS A 226 9.24 32.05 -13.52
C LYS A 226 9.12 32.57 -14.95
N GLY A 227 8.48 31.80 -15.86
CA GLY A 227 8.41 32.14 -17.27
C GLY A 227 9.79 32.18 -17.96
N THR A 228 10.84 31.69 -17.30
CA THR A 228 12.16 31.46 -17.89
C THR A 228 12.11 30.19 -18.73
N ALA A 229 11.25 30.21 -19.75
CA ALA A 229 11.29 29.25 -20.84
C ALA A 229 12.49 29.64 -21.72
N GLU A 230 13.71 29.45 -21.22
CA GLU A 230 14.84 29.34 -22.15
C GLU A 230 14.52 28.16 -23.05
N LYS A 231 14.40 28.46 -24.35
CA LYS A 231 13.92 27.60 -25.44
C LYS A 231 14.80 26.36 -25.69
N GLU A 232 15.65 25.97 -24.75
CA GLU A 232 16.79 25.07 -24.99
C GLU A 232 16.69 23.75 -24.21
N ASP A 233 15.94 23.68 -23.10
CA ASP A 233 15.72 22.44 -22.33
C ASP A 233 14.48 21.67 -22.80
N SER A 234 14.48 21.32 -24.08
CA SER A 234 13.31 20.77 -24.75
C SER A 234 13.14 19.26 -24.53
N ILE A 235 12.80 18.85 -23.31
CA ILE A 235 12.21 17.51 -23.07
C ILE A 235 10.84 17.43 -23.78
N PHE A 236 10.13 18.57 -23.86
CA PHE A 236 8.83 18.70 -24.50
C PHE A 236 8.81 19.83 -25.56
N PRO A 237 9.36 19.60 -26.77
CA PRO A 237 9.33 20.59 -27.85
C PRO A 237 7.90 20.85 -28.32
N ARG A 238 7.54 22.13 -28.48
CA ARG A 238 6.25 22.54 -29.09
C ARG A 238 6.32 22.66 -30.61
N VAL A 239 7.52 22.93 -31.12
CA VAL A 239 7.81 23.03 -32.55
C VAL A 239 8.90 22.02 -32.87
N VAL A 240 8.67 21.20 -33.89
CA VAL A 240 9.61 20.16 -34.35
C VAL A 240 9.82 20.31 -35.86
N LEU A 241 10.95 19.83 -36.35
CA LEU A 241 11.26 19.75 -37.77
C LEU A 241 11.02 18.33 -38.26
N CYS A 242 10.51 18.23 -39.49
CA CYS A 242 10.27 16.98 -40.18
C CYS A 242 10.88 17.05 -41.57
N ASP A 243 11.67 16.04 -41.91
CA ASP A 243 12.25 15.87 -43.23
C ASP A 243 11.44 14.81 -43.99
N PHE A 244 10.82 15.21 -45.11
CA PHE A 244 10.14 14.28 -46.00
C PHE A 244 10.75 14.32 -47.40
N LYS A 245 10.79 13.16 -48.04
CA LYS A 245 11.44 12.95 -49.33
C LYS A 245 10.38 12.69 -50.40
N VAL A 246 10.30 13.57 -51.41
CA VAL A 246 9.42 13.40 -52.57
C VAL A 246 10.24 12.87 -53.74
N ARG A 247 9.72 11.86 -54.43
CA ARG A 247 10.34 11.28 -55.62
C ARG A 247 9.64 11.82 -56.86
N ASN A 248 10.34 12.64 -57.64
CA ASN A 248 9.95 13.03 -58.99
C ASN A 248 10.88 12.31 -59.97
N LEU A 249 10.35 11.78 -61.09
CA LEU A 249 11.03 10.98 -62.12
C LEU A 249 12.57 11.17 -62.17
N GLY A 250 13.31 10.31 -61.44
CA GLY A 250 14.79 10.25 -61.44
C GLY A 250 15.53 10.99 -60.31
N GLN A 251 14.91 11.96 -59.61
CA GLN A 251 15.58 12.76 -58.57
C GLN A 251 14.75 12.83 -57.27
N GLN A 252 15.41 12.61 -56.14
CA GLN A 252 14.80 12.68 -54.81
C GLN A 252 15.04 14.05 -54.19
N HIS A 253 13.98 14.79 -53.91
CA HIS A 253 14.04 16.09 -53.24
C HIS A 253 13.65 15.95 -51.77
N GLN A 254 14.50 16.47 -50.88
CA GLN A 254 14.23 16.51 -49.44
C GLN A 254 13.66 17.89 -49.08
N HIS A 255 12.50 17.89 -48.46
CA HIS A 255 11.83 19.07 -47.94
C HIS A 255 11.82 19.00 -46.41
N THR A 256 12.27 20.08 -45.77
CA THR A 256 12.18 20.26 -44.31
C THR A 256 11.01 21.19 -44.01
N VAL A 257 10.07 20.75 -43.17
CA VAL A 257 8.93 21.55 -42.73
C VAL A 257 8.92 21.68 -41.22
N SER A 258 8.48 22.86 -40.75
CA SER A 258 8.27 23.12 -39.33
C SER A 258 6.87 22.69 -38.93
N CYS A 259 6.75 21.89 -37.89
CA CYS A 259 5.49 21.36 -37.41
C CYS A 259 5.23 21.73 -35.95
N ILE A 260 4.00 22.12 -35.64
CA ILE A 260 3.53 22.35 -34.28
C ILE A 260 2.98 21.04 -33.73
N MET A 261 3.53 20.60 -32.60
CA MET A 261 3.16 19.35 -31.96
C MET A 261 2.21 19.59 -30.77
N ILE A 262 0.91 19.64 -31.06
CA ILE A 262 -0.13 19.92 -30.06
C ILE A 262 -0.18 18.83 -28.99
N LEU A 263 0.01 17.57 -29.40
CA LEU A 263 -0.04 16.42 -28.50
C LEU A 263 1.01 16.54 -27.38
N ASN A 264 2.17 17.12 -27.68
CA ASN A 264 3.27 17.20 -26.72
C ASN A 264 2.98 18.15 -25.56
N MET A 265 2.28 19.26 -25.84
CA MET A 265 1.83 20.19 -24.80
C MET A 265 0.86 19.52 -23.81
N ILE A 266 -0.01 18.63 -24.31
CA ILE A 266 -0.95 17.90 -23.44
C ILE A 266 -0.20 16.86 -22.60
N ILE A 267 0.74 16.15 -23.22
CA ILE A 267 1.58 15.15 -22.55
C ILE A 267 2.43 15.79 -21.44
N GLU A 268 3.04 16.95 -21.71
CA GLU A 268 3.80 17.75 -20.73
C GLU A 268 2.97 17.98 -19.45
N LYS A 269 1.77 18.55 -19.59
CA LYS A 269 0.91 18.85 -18.42
C LYS A 269 0.44 17.59 -17.72
N LEU A 270 0.11 16.55 -18.47
CA LEU A 270 -0.34 15.29 -17.91
C LEU A 270 0.73 14.61 -17.05
N TYR A 271 1.97 14.53 -17.53
CA TYR A 271 3.05 13.91 -16.77
C TYR A 271 3.48 14.73 -15.55
N ILE A 272 3.38 16.06 -15.60
CA ILE A 272 3.57 16.91 -14.41
C ILE A 272 2.49 16.61 -13.37
N CYS A 273 1.21 16.58 -13.76
CA CYS A 273 0.12 16.22 -12.85
C CYS A 273 0.29 14.80 -12.29
N PHE A 274 0.69 13.84 -13.12
CA PHE A 274 0.93 12.47 -12.71
C PHE A 274 2.12 12.34 -11.74
N TYR A 275 3.19 13.10 -11.95
CA TYR A 275 4.35 13.16 -11.05
C TYR A 275 3.95 13.58 -9.63
N PHE A 276 3.21 14.69 -9.49
CA PHE A 276 2.73 15.14 -8.18
C PHE A 276 1.72 14.16 -7.56
N TRP A 277 0.89 13.53 -8.39
CA TRP A 277 -0.01 12.46 -7.95
C TRP A 277 0.77 11.27 -7.34
N LEU A 278 1.84 10.82 -7.98
CA LEU A 278 2.68 9.73 -7.47
C LEU A 278 3.33 10.09 -6.13
N ILE A 279 3.84 11.31 -5.96
CA ILE A 279 4.38 11.78 -4.67
C ILE A 279 3.30 11.79 -3.59
N PHE A 280 2.11 12.32 -3.90
CA PHE A 280 0.99 12.33 -2.97
C PHE A 280 0.60 10.92 -2.52
N VAL A 281 0.45 9.99 -3.47
CA VAL A 281 0.13 8.59 -3.17
C VAL A 281 1.28 7.91 -2.41
N PHE A 282 2.54 8.23 -2.70
CA PHE A 282 3.68 7.74 -1.93
C PHE A 282 3.62 8.15 -0.46
N CYS A 283 3.35 9.42 -0.18
CA CYS A 283 3.20 9.93 1.18
C CYS A 283 2.03 9.27 1.92
N LEU A 284 0.85 9.18 1.28
CA LEU A 284 -0.32 8.53 1.86
C LEU A 284 -0.05 7.04 2.16
N THR A 285 0.56 6.32 1.23
CA THR A 285 0.84 4.88 1.37
C THR A 285 1.85 4.61 2.47
N THR A 286 2.89 5.44 2.56
CA THR A 286 3.90 5.35 3.62
C THR A 286 3.30 5.66 4.99
N ALA A 287 2.49 6.72 5.10
CA ALA A 287 1.76 7.04 6.33
C ALA A 287 0.80 5.90 6.73
N GLY A 288 0.07 5.33 5.78
CA GLY A 288 -0.81 4.19 5.99
C GLY A 288 -0.09 2.93 6.47
N MET A 289 1.11 2.66 5.93
CA MET A 289 1.95 1.55 6.37
C MET A 289 2.46 1.73 7.81
N ILE A 290 2.90 2.94 8.15
CA ILE A 290 3.33 3.28 9.51
C ILE A 290 2.16 3.16 10.49
N HIS A 291 0.99 3.71 10.12
CA HIS A 291 -0.23 3.61 10.92
C HIS A 291 -0.62 2.14 11.16
N PHE A 292 -0.62 1.31 10.12
CA PHE A 292 -0.91 -0.12 10.24
C PHE A 292 0.07 -0.85 11.16
N GLY A 293 1.38 -0.61 11.00
CA GLY A 293 2.41 -1.19 11.86
C GLY A 293 2.24 -0.79 13.33
N PHE A 294 1.99 0.50 13.58
CA PHE A 294 1.76 1.02 14.92
C PHE A 294 0.47 0.48 15.53
N GLN A 295 -0.62 0.40 14.77
CA GLN A 295 -1.89 -0.17 15.20
C GLN A 295 -1.74 -1.64 15.62
N MET A 296 -1.02 -2.46 14.84
CA MET A 296 -0.78 -3.86 15.17
C MET A 296 0.07 -4.04 16.44
N LEU A 297 1.07 -3.19 16.65
CA LEU A 297 1.91 -3.22 17.86
C LEU A 297 1.15 -2.73 19.11
N LEU A 298 0.47 -1.58 19.00
CA LEU A 298 -0.29 -0.99 20.12
C LEU A 298 -1.47 -1.85 20.56
N ARG A 299 -2.26 -2.38 19.61
CA ARG A 299 -3.42 -3.22 19.96
C ARG A 299 -2.98 -4.47 20.70
N ARG A 300 -1.83 -5.03 20.36
CA ARG A 300 -1.26 -6.18 21.06
C ARG A 300 -0.80 -5.87 22.49
N HIS A 301 -0.17 -4.71 22.71
CA HIS A 301 0.53 -4.42 23.97
C HIS A 301 -0.26 -3.54 24.95
N SER A 302 -1.18 -2.69 24.47
CA SER A 302 -1.84 -1.68 25.29
C SER A 302 -3.37 -1.78 25.25
N LEU A 303 -3.99 -1.68 24.06
CA LEU A 303 -5.44 -1.50 23.97
C LEU A 303 -6.26 -2.77 24.25
N VAL A 304 -5.84 -3.93 23.72
CA VAL A 304 -6.56 -5.18 23.96
C VAL A 304 -6.38 -5.64 25.43
N PRO A 305 -5.16 -5.62 26.01
CA PRO A 305 -4.98 -5.97 27.42
C PRO A 305 -5.78 -5.09 28.40
N THR A 306 -5.87 -3.77 28.19
CA THR A 306 -6.62 -2.88 29.09
C THR A 306 -8.12 -3.12 29.03
N ASN A 307 -8.69 -3.26 27.83
CA ASN A 307 -10.10 -3.61 27.66
C ASN A 307 -10.43 -4.99 28.22
N LEU A 308 -9.49 -5.94 28.14
CA LEU A 308 -9.65 -7.28 28.72
C LEU A 308 -9.53 -7.27 30.25
N ASN A 309 -8.59 -6.52 30.83
CA ASN A 309 -8.37 -6.47 32.28
C ASN A 309 -9.51 -5.79 33.04
N ASN A 310 -10.36 -5.01 32.37
CA ASN A 310 -11.58 -4.47 32.97
C ASN A 310 -12.68 -5.52 33.15
N LYS A 311 -12.52 -6.75 32.61
CA LYS A 311 -13.50 -7.83 32.73
C LYS A 311 -13.22 -8.69 33.96
N PRO A 312 -14.26 -9.08 34.74
CA PRO A 312 -14.10 -9.70 36.06
C PRO A 312 -13.41 -11.08 36.01
N ALA A 313 -13.45 -11.78 34.88
CA ALA A 313 -12.84 -13.10 34.71
C ALA A 313 -11.34 -13.04 34.30
N MET A 314 -10.77 -11.85 34.13
CA MET A 314 -9.47 -11.66 33.48
C MET A 314 -8.45 -10.97 34.39
N ASN A 315 -7.28 -11.62 34.55
CA ASN A 315 -6.10 -11.06 35.22
C ASN A 315 -5.04 -10.65 34.17
N PRO A 316 -4.11 -9.72 34.47
CA PRO A 316 -3.07 -9.28 33.53
C PRO A 316 -2.22 -10.43 32.95
N THR A 317 -1.94 -11.46 33.74
CA THR A 317 -1.22 -12.66 33.27
C THR A 317 -2.07 -13.53 32.34
N ARG A 318 -3.38 -13.64 32.62
CA ARG A 318 -4.33 -14.41 31.78
C ARG A 318 -4.60 -13.69 30.46
N SER A 319 -4.78 -12.36 30.47
CA SER A 319 -4.99 -11.57 29.24
C SER A 319 -3.78 -11.63 28.32
N HIS A 320 -2.57 -11.48 28.85
CA HIS A 320 -1.35 -11.61 28.04
C HIS A 320 -1.20 -13.03 27.45
N ARG A 321 -1.56 -14.08 28.21
CA ARG A 321 -1.59 -15.47 27.73
C ARG A 321 -2.63 -15.66 26.61
N PHE A 322 -3.83 -15.13 26.78
CA PHE A 322 -4.90 -15.19 25.78
C PHE A 322 -4.45 -14.53 24.47
N ILE A 323 -3.95 -13.30 24.52
CA ILE A 323 -3.49 -12.57 23.33
C ILE A 323 -2.36 -13.31 22.61
N ARG A 324 -1.35 -13.77 23.37
CA ARG A 324 -0.12 -14.33 22.77
C ARG A 324 -0.25 -15.78 22.31
N LYS A 325 -1.04 -16.62 23.00
CA LYS A 325 -1.16 -18.06 22.69
C LYS A 325 -2.48 -18.43 22.01
N TYR A 326 -3.56 -17.66 22.21
CA TYR A 326 -4.90 -18.01 21.72
C TYR A 326 -5.29 -17.16 20.51
N LEU A 327 -5.22 -15.83 20.64
CA LEU A 327 -5.67 -14.91 19.60
C LEU A 327 -4.67 -14.74 18.44
N ASN A 328 -3.37 -14.83 18.72
CA ASN A 328 -2.27 -14.60 17.77
C ASN A 328 -2.36 -13.23 17.04
N PHE A 329 -1.48 -12.97 16.08
CA PHE A 329 -1.51 -11.70 15.33
C PHE A 329 -2.70 -11.64 14.37
N ASP A 330 -3.02 -12.76 13.71
CA ASP A 330 -4.09 -12.81 12.71
C ASP A 330 -5.49 -12.61 13.34
N GLY A 331 -5.71 -13.07 14.58
CA GLY A 331 -6.95 -12.78 15.31
C GLY A 331 -7.08 -11.31 15.69
N ILE A 332 -5.98 -10.65 16.11
CA ILE A 332 -5.97 -9.21 16.39
C ILE A 332 -6.26 -8.40 15.12
N LEU A 333 -5.66 -8.82 13.99
CA LEU A 333 -5.91 -8.20 12.69
C LEU A 333 -7.39 -8.31 12.31
N LEU A 334 -7.97 -9.51 12.40
CA LEU A 334 -9.39 -9.73 12.08
C LEU A 334 -10.30 -8.89 12.98
N LEU A 335 -10.09 -8.90 14.30
CA LEU A 335 -10.86 -8.08 15.23
C LEU A 335 -10.72 -6.59 14.94
N THR A 336 -9.56 -6.15 14.43
CA THR A 336 -9.33 -4.75 14.06
C THR A 336 -10.17 -4.32 12.86
N TYR A 337 -10.33 -5.19 11.87
CA TYR A 337 -11.23 -4.92 10.74
C TYR A 337 -12.71 -5.10 11.12
N VAL A 338 -13.04 -6.01 12.04
CA VAL A 338 -14.41 -6.11 12.58
C VAL A 338 -14.78 -4.82 13.31
N ASP A 339 -13.87 -4.27 14.11
CA ASP A 339 -14.02 -2.99 14.80
C ASP A 339 -14.22 -1.82 13.83
N ALA A 340 -13.38 -1.74 12.80
CA ALA A 340 -13.48 -0.68 11.79
C ALA A 340 -14.79 -0.72 10.98
N GLN A 341 -15.37 -1.90 10.74
CA GLN A 341 -16.55 -2.07 9.86
C GLN A 341 -17.88 -2.15 10.62
N PHE A 342 -17.89 -2.79 11.79
CA PHE A 342 -19.11 -3.07 12.56
C PHE A 342 -19.17 -2.30 13.89
N GLY A 343 -18.07 -1.64 14.28
CA GLY A 343 -17.95 -0.81 15.47
C GLY A 343 -17.40 -1.55 16.71
N ALA A 344 -16.92 -0.76 17.67
CA ALA A 344 -16.28 -1.24 18.88
C ALA A 344 -17.20 -2.08 19.77
N PHE A 345 -18.48 -1.71 19.87
CA PHE A 345 -19.46 -2.44 20.70
C PHE A 345 -19.62 -3.90 20.25
N ARG A 346 -19.81 -4.13 18.95
CA ARG A 346 -19.94 -5.48 18.38
C ARG A 346 -18.65 -6.29 18.52
N THR A 347 -17.51 -5.64 18.30
CA THR A 347 -16.21 -6.29 18.53
C THR A 347 -16.02 -6.71 19.98
N SER A 348 -16.46 -5.88 20.95
CA SER A 348 -16.40 -6.23 22.37
C SER A 348 -17.21 -7.49 22.67
N GLN A 349 -18.44 -7.61 22.14
CA GLN A 349 -19.27 -8.81 22.31
C GLN A 349 -18.63 -10.08 21.71
N VAL A 350 -18.02 -9.98 20.53
CA VAL A 350 -17.27 -11.10 19.94
C VAL A 350 -16.09 -11.48 20.84
N ILE A 351 -15.39 -10.49 21.40
CA ILE A 351 -14.31 -10.73 22.35
C ILE A 351 -14.84 -11.39 23.64
N ASP A 352 -16.00 -10.98 24.17
CA ASP A 352 -16.66 -11.65 25.31
C ASP A 352 -16.90 -13.14 25.03
N GLY A 353 -17.52 -13.47 23.90
CA GLY A 353 -17.74 -14.87 23.51
C GLY A 353 -16.43 -15.68 23.38
N LEU A 354 -15.33 -15.06 22.93
CA LEU A 354 -14.02 -15.72 22.89
C LEU A 354 -13.42 -15.93 24.30
N ILE A 355 -13.65 -15.01 25.23
CA ILE A 355 -13.18 -15.11 26.61
C ILE A 355 -13.94 -16.20 27.35
N ASP A 356 -15.27 -16.28 27.19
CA ASP A 356 -16.08 -17.29 27.87
C ASP A 356 -15.60 -18.71 27.51
N ARG A 357 -15.27 -18.93 26.24
CA ARG A 357 -14.69 -20.19 25.74
C ARG A 357 -13.28 -20.45 26.28
N PHE A 358 -12.46 -19.40 26.39
CA PHE A 358 -11.14 -19.49 27.00
C PHE A 358 -11.18 -19.84 28.49
N VAL A 359 -12.13 -19.27 29.22
CA VAL A 359 -12.34 -19.57 30.65
C VAL A 359 -12.87 -21.00 30.80
N ALA A 360 -13.80 -21.43 29.94
CA ALA A 360 -14.31 -22.80 29.92
C ALA A 360 -13.21 -23.84 29.63
N GLU A 361 -12.31 -23.58 28.68
CA GLU A 361 -11.16 -24.46 28.38
C GLU A 361 -10.11 -24.47 29.52
N GLN A 362 -10.09 -23.44 30.37
CA GLN A 362 -9.15 -23.34 31.51
C GLN A 362 -9.68 -23.87 32.84
N GLN A 363 -10.99 -24.13 32.98
CA GLN A 363 -11.48 -24.77 34.19
C GLN A 363 -10.85 -26.16 34.27
N PRO A 364 -10.11 -26.48 35.36
CA PRO A 364 -9.63 -27.84 35.54
C PRO A 364 -10.86 -28.74 35.64
N ASP A 365 -10.81 -29.90 34.97
CA ASP A 365 -11.86 -30.90 35.07
C ASP A 365 -12.28 -31.05 36.54
N SER A 366 -13.56 -30.77 36.81
CA SER A 366 -14.19 -30.88 38.13
C SER A 366 -14.07 -32.29 38.74
N SER A 367 -13.50 -33.26 38.03
CA SER A 367 -13.15 -34.59 38.51
C SER A 367 -11.86 -34.67 39.33
N THR A 368 -11.03 -33.62 39.37
CA THR A 368 -9.74 -33.68 40.12
C THR A 368 -9.79 -33.01 41.50
N VAL A 369 -10.89 -32.34 41.86
CA VAL A 369 -11.00 -31.61 43.14
C VAL A 369 -11.76 -32.41 44.22
N THR A 370 -12.44 -33.50 43.87
CA THR A 370 -13.26 -34.27 44.83
C THR A 370 -12.51 -35.38 45.58
N SER A 371 -11.18 -35.53 45.43
CA SER A 371 -10.44 -36.60 46.14
C SER A 371 -9.46 -36.12 47.20
N LEU A 372 -9.56 -34.88 47.68
CA LEU A 372 -8.68 -34.37 48.72
C LEU A 372 -9.47 -33.76 49.86
N HIS A 373 -10.30 -34.59 50.49
CA HIS A 373 -10.74 -34.35 51.86
C HIS A 373 -10.40 -35.59 52.68
N GLU A 374 -9.13 -35.70 53.09
CA GLU A 374 -8.69 -36.19 54.40
C GLU A 374 -7.15 -36.27 54.47
N ASP A 375 -6.63 -35.76 55.59
CA ASP A 375 -5.34 -36.02 56.23
C ASP A 375 -4.01 -35.77 55.48
N HIS A 376 -3.38 -34.66 55.90
CA HIS A 376 -1.93 -34.37 56.07
C HIS A 376 -1.51 -33.00 55.48
N PRO A 377 -1.12 -32.01 56.31
CA PRO A 377 -0.89 -30.63 55.84
C PRO A 377 0.52 -30.33 55.30
N GLU A 378 1.42 -31.31 55.13
CA GLU A 378 2.84 -31.01 54.84
C GLU A 378 3.33 -31.30 53.41
N ARG A 379 2.44 -31.39 52.41
CA ARG A 379 2.90 -31.71 51.05
C ARG A 379 2.16 -31.02 49.91
N TYR A 380 2.12 -29.69 49.90
CA TYR A 380 1.68 -28.95 48.70
C TYR A 380 2.40 -27.60 48.53
N VAL A 381 3.46 -27.56 47.70
CA VAL A 381 3.68 -26.47 46.73
C VAL A 381 4.37 -27.05 45.50
N ALA A 382 3.60 -27.47 44.51
CA ALA A 382 4.10 -27.62 43.15
C ALA A 382 2.94 -27.52 42.17
N PHE A 383 2.65 -26.32 41.67
CA PHE A 383 2.29 -26.12 40.25
C PHE A 383 2.27 -24.63 39.87
N ASN A 384 2.82 -24.33 38.69
CA ASN A 384 2.95 -23.03 38.01
C ASN A 384 4.18 -22.16 38.34
N THR A 385 5.38 -22.70 38.18
CA THR A 385 6.54 -21.89 37.77
C THR A 385 6.65 -21.87 36.25
N ASP A 386 5.98 -20.89 35.64
CA ASP A 386 6.30 -20.37 34.31
C ASP A 386 5.93 -18.87 34.29
N THR A 387 6.45 -18.15 35.28
CA THR A 387 6.58 -16.70 35.27
C THR A 387 7.98 -16.37 34.75
N ILE A 388 8.03 -15.44 33.80
CA ILE A 388 9.22 -14.71 33.37
C ILE A 388 10.13 -14.44 34.59
N PRO A 389 11.45 -14.70 34.52
CA PRO A 389 12.32 -14.59 35.69
C PRO A 389 12.36 -13.15 36.18
N MET A 390 11.91 -12.93 37.42
CA MET A 390 11.95 -11.66 38.16
C MET A 390 13.38 -11.22 38.57
N ASP A 391 14.41 -11.80 37.95
CA ASP A 391 15.82 -11.58 38.26
C ASP A 391 16.42 -10.28 37.70
N ARG A 392 15.70 -9.56 36.83
CA ARG A 392 16.15 -8.27 36.29
C ARG A 392 15.58 -7.06 37.02
N LEU A 393 14.44 -7.18 37.70
CA LEU A 393 13.86 -6.07 38.45
C LEU A 393 14.50 -5.95 39.83
N ASN A 394 14.72 -7.07 40.54
CA ASN A 394 15.41 -7.08 41.83
C ASN A 394 16.87 -6.61 41.74
N ARG A 395 17.58 -6.94 40.65
CA ARG A 395 18.96 -6.44 40.43
C ARG A 395 19.03 -4.92 40.25
N LYS A 396 18.01 -4.33 39.60
CA LYS A 396 17.96 -2.88 39.34
C LYS A 396 17.45 -2.09 40.55
N VAL A 397 16.68 -2.73 41.44
CA VAL A 397 16.25 -2.16 42.72
C VAL A 397 17.38 -2.25 43.75
N HIS A 398 18.13 -3.37 43.83
CA HIS A 398 19.29 -3.46 44.72
C HIS A 398 20.43 -2.52 44.32
N SER A 399 20.70 -2.33 43.03
CA SER A 399 21.75 -1.40 42.57
C SER A 399 21.42 0.08 42.83
N LEU A 400 20.15 0.42 43.06
CA LEU A 400 19.72 1.79 43.39
C LEU A 400 19.66 2.04 44.91
N ILE A 401 19.69 0.97 45.72
CA ILE A 401 19.67 1.05 47.19
C ILE A 401 21.09 1.12 47.75
N GLU A 402 22.07 0.45 47.13
CA GLU A 402 23.49 0.52 47.54
C GLU A 402 24.18 1.87 47.23
N GLU A 403 23.58 2.73 46.40
CA GLU A 403 24.15 4.05 46.08
C GLU A 403 23.75 5.14 47.10
N VAL A 404 22.82 4.85 48.03
CA VAL A 404 22.26 5.83 48.99
C VAL A 404 22.81 5.68 50.41
N ASP A 405 23.24 4.50 50.85
CA ASP A 405 23.75 4.28 52.21
C ASP A 405 25.28 4.07 52.22
N GLY A 406 26.02 5.14 52.49
CA GLY A 406 27.46 5.10 52.76
C GLY A 406 27.82 4.38 54.07
N PRO A 407 29.10 4.04 54.31
CA PRO A 407 29.51 3.12 55.38
C PRO A 407 29.39 3.76 56.78
N SER A 408 28.68 3.09 57.68
CA SER A 408 28.54 3.44 59.10
C SER A 408 29.80 3.09 59.91
N ALA A 409 30.26 4.05 60.73
CA ALA A 409 31.40 3.97 61.65
C ALA A 409 31.16 3.04 62.87
N PRO A 410 32.23 2.53 63.53
CA PRO A 410 32.10 1.58 64.65
C PRO A 410 31.89 2.25 66.02
N SER A 411 31.24 1.51 66.92
CA SER A 411 30.81 1.88 68.28
C SER A 411 31.92 1.90 69.35
N ALA A 412 31.87 2.86 70.29
CA ALA A 412 32.72 2.92 71.49
C ALA A 412 32.03 2.32 72.74
N PRO A 413 32.76 1.75 73.73
CA PRO A 413 32.20 1.02 74.87
C PRO A 413 31.95 1.90 76.11
N GLN A 414 30.95 1.53 76.91
CA GLN A 414 30.58 2.16 78.18
C GLN A 414 31.50 1.73 79.35
N ASP A 415 31.83 2.72 80.19
CA ASP A 415 32.56 2.64 81.46
C ASP A 415 31.94 1.74 82.53
N LYS A 416 32.80 1.13 83.37
CA LYS A 416 32.49 0.80 84.77
C LYS A 416 33.72 0.90 85.69
N LYS A 417 33.68 1.94 86.52
CA LYS A 417 33.98 2.07 87.97
C LYS A 417 35.35 1.69 88.55
N GLU A 418 35.89 2.71 89.23
CA GLU A 418 36.89 2.76 90.30
C GLU A 418 36.83 1.61 91.33
N MET A 419 37.99 1.04 91.66
CA MET A 419 38.71 1.27 92.92
C MET A 419 40.17 0.82 92.79
#